data_AF-A0AAE7DQ98-F1
#
_entry.id   AF-A0AAE7DQ98-F1
#
_cell.length_a   1.000
_cell.length_b   1.000
_cell.length_c   1.000
_cell.angle_alpha   90.00
_cell.angle_beta   90.00
_cell.angle_gamma   90.00
#
_symmetry.space_group_name_H-M   'P 1'
#
loop_
_entity.id
_entity.type
_entity.pdbx_description
1 polymer ?
#
loop_
_entity_poly.entity_id
_entity_poly.type
_entity_poly.pdbx_seq_one_letter_code
_entity_poly.pdbx_strand_id
1 'polypeptide(L)'
;MADFFNPDVSAAVVAAKFCRVVIYSAVRGWCGERMQLEVADEIAALGHTDCQRGAGHWLVQGATPERVAEEAARLRAAPVLVLRGGVANGAVDNLEGEGLANQ
;
A
#
# COMPACT_ATOMS: atom_id res chain seq x y z
N MET A 1 6.49 21.27 -11.08
CA MET A 1 5.71 20.02 -11.23
C MET A 1 5.03 19.79 -9.90
N ALA A 2 3.72 19.56 -9.88
CA ALA A 2 3.06 19.11 -8.65
C ALA A 2 3.47 17.65 -8.43
N ASP A 3 3.94 17.33 -7.23
CA ASP A 3 4.22 15.95 -6.86
C ASP A 3 2.90 15.15 -6.84
N PHE A 4 2.94 13.90 -7.32
CA PHE A 4 1.75 13.05 -7.42
C PHE A 4 1.12 12.79 -6.05
N PHE A 5 1.97 12.65 -5.02
CA PHE A 5 1.56 12.56 -3.63
C PHE A 5 1.89 13.84 -2.90
N ASN A 6 1.11 14.15 -1.86
CA ASN A 6 1.52 15.19 -0.93
C ASN A 6 2.81 14.78 -0.18
N PRO A 7 3.51 15.73 0.47
CA PRO A 7 4.76 15.45 1.15
C PRO A 7 4.65 14.39 2.26
N ASP A 8 3.55 14.38 3.02
CA ASP A 8 3.35 13.45 4.14
C ASP A 8 3.21 12.00 3.66
N VAL A 9 2.42 11.80 2.60
CA VAL A 9 2.24 10.49 1.96
C VAL A 9 3.56 10.02 1.37
N SER A 10 4.30 10.92 0.73
CA SER A 10 5.62 10.59 0.17
C SER A 10 6.60 10.14 1.25
N ALA A 11 6.66 10.87 2.37
CA ALA A 11 7.50 10.51 3.51
C ALA A 11 7.10 9.16 4.12
N ALA A 12 5.79 8.89 4.25
CA ALA A 12 5.31 7.63 4.80
C ALA A 12 5.60 6.43 3.87
N VAL A 13 5.43 6.59 2.55
CA VAL A 13 5.75 5.55 1.56
C VAL A 13 7.25 5.22 1.55
N VAL A 14 8.10 6.23 1.72
CA VAL A 14 9.56 6.06 1.80
C VAL A 14 9.98 5.40 3.11
N ALA A 15 9.35 5.77 4.24
CA ALA A 15 9.72 5.26 5.55
C ALA A 15 9.24 3.82 5.81
N ALA A 16 8.10 3.44 5.24
CA ALA A 16 7.46 2.17 5.55
C ALA A 16 8.12 0.95 4.90
N LYS A 17 8.23 -0.13 5.68
CA LYS A 17 8.74 -1.43 5.20
C LYS A 17 7.78 -2.09 4.22
N PHE A 18 6.49 -1.98 4.47
CA PHE A 18 5.43 -2.55 3.65
C PHE A 18 4.58 -1.45 3.03
N CYS A 19 4.27 -1.60 1.75
CA CYS A 19 3.44 -0.66 1.00
C CYS A 19 2.62 -1.43 -0.05
N ARG A 20 1.31 -1.19 -0.11
CA ARG A 20 0.40 -1.79 -1.09
C ARG A 20 -0.74 -0.84 -1.46
N VAL A 21 -1.31 -1.05 -2.64
CA VAL A 21 -2.55 -0.43 -3.07
C VAL A 21 -3.67 -1.45 -2.93
N VAL A 22 -4.77 -1.10 -2.28
CA VAL A 22 -5.94 -1.97 -2.11
C VAL A 22 -7.19 -1.31 -2.68
N ILE A 23 -7.88 -2.02 -3.57
CA ILE A 23 -9.14 -1.60 -4.18
C ILE A 23 -10.28 -2.35 -3.48
N TYR A 24 -10.94 -1.70 -2.55
CA TYR A 24 -12.09 -2.26 -1.87
C TYR A 24 -13.35 -2.11 -2.71
N SER A 25 -14.12 -3.19 -2.82
CA SER A 25 -15.44 -3.17 -3.47
C SER A 25 -16.39 -2.19 -2.78
N ALA A 26 -17.36 -1.70 -3.54
CA ALA A 26 -18.40 -0.84 -3.00
C ALA A 26 -19.17 -1.57 -1.89
N VAL A 27 -19.11 -1.03 -0.67
CA VAL A 27 -19.92 -1.48 0.47
C VAL A 27 -20.94 -0.41 0.84
N ARG A 28 -21.99 -0.82 1.55
CA ARG A 28 -23.07 0.09 1.98
C ARG A 28 -22.48 1.28 2.76
N GLY A 29 -22.73 2.49 2.28
CA GLY A 29 -22.21 3.74 2.85
C GLY A 29 -21.03 4.34 2.09
N TRP A 30 -20.55 3.71 1.01
CA TRP A 30 -19.52 4.28 0.12
C TRP A 30 -20.10 4.60 -1.26
N CYS A 31 -19.63 5.69 -1.86
CA CYS A 31 -19.96 6.07 -3.24
C CYS A 31 -19.09 5.31 -4.25
N GLY A 32 -19.17 3.97 -4.25
CA GLY A 32 -18.46 3.10 -5.20
C GLY A 32 -17.23 2.41 -4.63
N GLU A 33 -16.39 1.87 -5.52
CA GLU A 33 -15.10 1.28 -5.16
C GLU A 33 -14.20 2.32 -4.49
N ARG A 34 -13.41 1.89 -3.49
CA ARG A 34 -12.44 2.75 -2.82
C ARG A 34 -11.05 2.20 -2.97
N MET A 35 -10.16 3.03 -3.49
CA MET A 35 -8.74 2.74 -3.56
C MET A 35 -8.02 3.34 -2.36
N GLN A 36 -7.20 2.53 -1.70
CA GLN A 36 -6.38 2.94 -0.57
C GLN A 36 -4.92 2.62 -0.83
N LEU A 37 -4.04 3.55 -0.46
CA LEU A 37 -2.62 3.31 -0.33
C LEU A 37 -2.35 2.98 1.13
N GLU A 38 -1.88 1.78 1.41
CA GLU A 38 -1.60 1.28 2.76
C GLU A 38 -0.10 1.16 2.95
N VAL A 39 0.40 1.67 4.07
CA VAL A 39 1.80 1.55 4.46
C VAL A 39 1.87 1.04 5.90
N ALA A 40 2.90 0.27 6.22
CA ALA A 40 3.16 -0.21 7.57
C ALA A 40 4.61 -0.62 7.78
N ASP A 41 5.07 -0.59 9.03
CA ASP A 41 6.35 -1.19 9.44
C ASP A 41 6.26 -2.70 9.66
N GLU A 42 5.05 -3.21 9.88
CA GLU A 42 4.75 -4.63 10.09
C GLU A 42 3.61 -5.06 9.17
N ILE A 43 3.75 -6.22 8.54
CA ILE A 43 2.77 -6.70 7.56
C ILE A 43 1.37 -6.91 8.16
N ALA A 44 1.31 -7.29 9.44
CA ALA A 44 0.07 -7.47 10.19
C ALA A 44 -0.65 -6.14 10.49
N ALA A 45 0.03 -5.00 10.34
CA ALA A 45 -0.54 -3.68 10.56
C ALA A 45 -1.08 -3.03 9.27
N LEU A 46 -0.93 -3.68 8.11
CA LEU A 46 -1.53 -3.20 6.87
C LEU A 46 -3.06 -3.17 6.97
N GLY A 47 -3.68 -2.07 6.51
CA GLY A 47 -5.11 -1.84 6.62
C GLY A 47 -5.56 -1.29 7.99
N HIS A 48 -4.62 -1.09 8.92
CA HIS A 48 -4.87 -0.41 10.19
C HIS A 48 -4.21 0.97 10.23
N THR A 49 -4.68 1.81 11.15
CA THR A 49 -4.01 3.06 11.51
C THR A 49 -3.54 2.90 12.95
N ASP A 50 -2.25 3.12 13.19
CA ASP A 50 -1.69 3.07 14.54
C ASP A 50 -0.85 4.33 14.73
N CYS A 51 -1.11 5.10 15.79
CA CYS A 51 -0.34 6.30 16.09
C CYS A 51 1.03 5.97 16.73
N GLN A 52 1.23 4.74 17.19
CA GLN A 52 2.47 4.26 17.80
C GLN A 52 3.39 3.52 16.81
N ARG A 53 2.89 3.13 15.63
CA ARG A 53 3.62 2.39 14.59
C ARG A 53 3.54 3.15 13.26
N GLY A 54 4.47 2.95 12.33
CA GLY A 54 4.43 3.60 11.00
C GLY A 54 3.34 3.07 10.07
N ALA A 55 2.14 2.80 10.59
CA ALA A 55 0.99 2.27 9.85
C ALA A 55 0.02 3.39 9.47
N GLY A 56 -0.34 3.46 8.20
CA GLY A 56 -1.26 4.47 7.66
C GLY A 56 -1.97 3.98 6.41
N HIS A 57 -3.17 4.52 6.18
CA HIS A 57 -3.88 4.33 4.92
C HIS A 57 -4.43 5.67 4.42
N TRP A 58 -4.27 5.92 3.13
CA TRP A 58 -4.80 7.12 2.48
C TRP A 58 -5.77 6.74 1.39
N LEU A 59 -6.92 7.41 1.38
CA LEU A 59 -7.86 7.34 0.28
C LEU A 59 -7.24 8.00 -0.95
N VAL A 60 -7.18 7.27 -2.05
CA VAL A 60 -6.70 7.80 -3.32
C VAL A 60 -7.87 8.00 -4.28
N GLN A 61 -7.93 9.17 -4.90
CA GLN A 61 -8.98 9.58 -5.83
C GLN A 61 -8.37 10.14 -7.11
N GLY A 62 -9.06 9.98 -8.25
CA GLY A 62 -8.65 10.59 -9.52
C GLY A 62 -7.42 9.97 -10.19
N ALA A 63 -6.98 8.80 -9.76
CA ALA A 63 -5.88 8.04 -10.36
C ALA A 63 -6.25 6.56 -10.52
N THR A 64 -5.56 5.85 -11.41
CA THR A 64 -5.70 4.39 -11.54
C THR A 64 -4.81 3.67 -10.50
N PRO A 65 -5.19 2.47 -10.06
CA PRO A 65 -4.38 1.67 -9.12
C PRO A 65 -2.95 1.42 -9.59
N GLU A 66 -2.77 1.19 -10.89
CA GLU A 66 -1.48 0.94 -11.51
C GLU A 66 -0.59 2.19 -11.42
N ARG A 67 -1.18 3.39 -11.65
CA ARG A 67 -0.43 4.65 -11.57
C ARG A 67 0.02 4.94 -10.15
N VAL A 68 -0.83 4.66 -9.16
CA VAL A 68 -0.49 4.82 -7.74
C VAL A 68 0.63 3.87 -7.35
N ALA A 69 0.54 2.60 -7.77
CA ALA A 69 1.57 1.61 -7.50
C ALA A 69 2.91 1.97 -8.17
N GLU A 70 2.89 2.46 -9.42
CA GLU A 70 4.09 2.91 -10.13
C GLU A 70 4.78 4.08 -9.40
N GLU A 71 4.01 5.09 -9.00
CA GLU A 71 4.57 6.25 -8.29
C GLU A 71 5.07 5.89 -6.89
N ALA A 72 4.34 5.04 -6.16
CA ALA A 72 4.78 4.54 -4.87
C ALA A 72 6.04 3.67 -4.99
N ALA A 73 6.12 2.83 -6.04
CA ALA A 73 7.29 2.01 -6.32
C ALA A 73 8.51 2.86 -6.68
N ARG A 74 8.31 3.93 -7.46
CA ARG A 74 9.35 4.90 -7.81
C ARG A 74 9.90 5.60 -6.56
N LEU A 75 9.03 6.04 -5.65
CA LEU A 75 9.45 6.72 -4.41
C LEU A 75 10.26 5.81 -3.48
N ARG A 76 9.86 4.55 -3.34
CA ARG A 76 10.51 3.61 -2.42
C ARG A 76 11.62 2.76 -3.04
N ALA A 77 11.83 2.88 -4.36
CA ALA A 77 12.73 2.03 -5.14
C ALA A 77 12.48 0.51 -4.97
N ALA A 78 11.22 0.11 -4.74
CA ALA A 78 10.81 -1.28 -4.55
C ALA A 78 9.38 -1.49 -5.06
N PRO A 79 9.01 -2.69 -5.54
CA PRO A 79 7.69 -2.94 -6.10
C PRO A 79 6.56 -2.72 -5.06
N VAL A 80 5.40 -2.30 -5.55
CA VAL A 80 4.17 -2.11 -4.77
C VAL A 80 3.06 -2.92 -5.41
N LEU A 81 2.42 -3.78 -4.63
CA LEU A 81 1.32 -4.60 -5.13
C LEU A 81 0.01 -3.82 -5.22
N VAL A 82 -0.80 -4.19 -6.21
CA VAL A 82 -2.20 -3.80 -6.31
C VAL A 82 -3.06 -5.02 -5.98
N LEU A 83 -3.91 -4.90 -4.96
CA LEU A 83 -4.81 -5.95 -4.51
C LEU A 83 -6.27 -5.49 -4.62
N ARG A 84 -7.20 -6.43 -4.79
CA ARG A 84 -8.63 -6.19 -4.61
C ARG A 84 -9.05 -6.66 -3.21
N GLY A 85 -9.68 -5.76 -2.45
CA GLY A 85 -10.16 -5.99 -1.10
C GLY A 85 -11.27 -7.04 -1.09
N GLY A 86 -11.00 -8.16 -0.41
CA GLY A 86 -11.83 -9.37 -0.41
C GLY A 86 -11.00 -10.66 -0.37
N VAL A 87 -9.71 -10.58 -0.71
CA VAL A 87 -8.76 -11.71 -0.60
C VAL A 87 -7.96 -11.55 0.69
N ALA A 88 -8.02 -12.55 1.56
CA ALA A 88 -7.21 -12.61 2.77
C ALA A 88 -5.72 -12.42 2.42
N ASN A 89 -5.12 -11.37 2.99
CA ASN A 89 -3.69 -11.06 3.08
C ASN A 89 -2.74 -11.81 2.11
N GLY A 90 -2.63 -11.31 0.89
CA GLY A 90 -1.47 -11.56 0.03
C GLY A 90 -0.30 -10.68 0.46
N ALA A 91 0.39 -11.10 1.51
CA ALA A 91 1.70 -10.62 1.89
C ALA A 91 2.70 -11.00 0.79
N VAL A 92 3.32 -10.02 0.11
CA VAL A 92 4.65 -10.26 -0.48
C VAL A 92 5.65 -9.53 0.39
N ASP A 93 6.52 -10.31 1.00
CA ASP A 93 7.69 -9.80 1.67
C ASP A 93 8.64 -9.26 0.59
N ASN A 94 8.83 -7.94 0.55
CA ASN A 94 9.88 -7.30 -0.26
C ASN A 94 11.26 -7.44 0.41
N LEU A 95 11.58 -8.63 0.90
CA LEU A 95 12.94 -9.02 1.22
C LEU A 95 13.42 -9.92 0.08
N GLU A 96 14.09 -9.34 -0.90
CA GLU A 96 14.90 -10.14 -1.83
C GLU A 96 15.98 -10.86 -1.01
N GLY A 97 15.97 -12.20 -1.03
CA GLY A 97 17.14 -13.00 -0.64
C GLY A 97 16.84 -14.29 0.11
N GLU A 98 17.05 -15.40 -0.60
CA GLU A 98 17.41 -16.74 -0.08
C GLU A 98 16.30 -17.69 0.41
N GLY A 99 15.94 -18.59 -0.51
CA GLY A 99 16.13 -20.03 -0.29
C GLY A 99 15.17 -20.72 0.68
N LEU A 100 14.19 -21.44 0.13
CA LEU A 100 13.68 -22.65 0.76
C LEU A 100 13.70 -23.81 -0.24
N ALA A 101 14.84 -24.50 -0.23
CA ALA A 101 14.91 -25.91 -0.57
C ALA A 101 14.39 -26.72 0.63
N ASN A 102 13.52 -27.70 0.35
CA ASN A 102 13.08 -28.82 1.21
C ASN A 102 12.37 -28.44 2.52
N GLN A 103 11.25 -29.07 2.91
CA GLN A 103 10.94 -30.50 2.89
C GLN A 103 9.46 -30.78 2.60
#